data_AF-A0A2U3L2J5-F1
#
_entry.id   AF-A0A2U3L2J5-F1
#
_cell.length_a   1.000
_cell.length_b   1.000
_cell.length_c   1.000
_cell.angle_alpha   90.00
_cell.angle_beta   90.00
_cell.angle_gamma   90.00
#
_symmetry.space_group_name_H-M   'P 1'
#
loop_
_entity.id
_entity.type
_entity.pdbx_description
1 polymer ?
#
loop_
_entity_poly.entity_id
_entity_poly.type
_entity_poly.pdbx_seq_one_letter_code
_entity_poly.pdbx_strand_id
1 'polypeptide(L)'
;MSNRYVRELLGLIAAEELGHMEILSVAINKLGGQLLTCVNSEGTPWDITFVDQSVDSINMLQVDVEAETRASSLYHQHLEMTSDPNMKRMINFLIGREEVHKRLLQKALTLTYATGLPEEFNELIYEYKMSLQILE
;
A
#
# COMPACT_ATOMS: atom_id res chain seq x y z
N MET A 1 3.40 -19.19 2.36
CA MET A 1 4.49 -18.56 1.57
C MET A 1 5.86 -19.07 2.02
N SER A 2 6.64 -19.67 1.11
CA SER A 2 7.95 -20.28 1.41
C SER A 2 9.13 -19.30 1.32
N ASN A 3 9.08 -18.33 0.41
CA ASN A 3 10.12 -17.31 0.28
C ASN A 3 10.07 -16.34 1.48
N ARG A 4 11.06 -16.44 2.36
CA ARG A 4 11.16 -15.61 3.58
C ARG A 4 11.27 -14.12 3.28
N TYR A 5 11.91 -13.73 2.17
CA TYR A 5 12.17 -12.33 1.85
C TYR A 5 10.91 -11.64 1.32
N VAL A 6 10.15 -12.32 0.46
CA VAL A 6 8.83 -11.85 0.02
C VAL A 6 7.90 -11.69 1.22
N ARG A 7 7.88 -12.69 2.13
CA ARG A 7 7.09 -12.60 3.37
C ARG A 7 7.51 -11.43 4.24
N GLU A 8 8.82 -11.16 4.36
CA GLU A 8 9.33 -10.01 5.12
C GLU A 8 8.92 -8.68 4.48
N LEU A 9 9.07 -8.54 3.16
CA LEU A 9 8.64 -7.36 2.41
C LEU A 9 7.15 -7.08 2.61
N LEU A 10 6.29 -8.09 2.43
CA LEU A 10 4.85 -7.97 2.62
C LEU A 10 4.50 -7.60 4.06
N GLY A 11 5.21 -8.16 5.06
CA GLY A 11 5.01 -7.80 6.46
C GLY A 11 5.38 -6.35 6.76
N LEU A 12 6.42 -5.82 6.11
CA LEU A 12 6.82 -4.42 6.25
C LEU A 12 5.78 -3.47 5.63
N ILE A 13 5.35 -3.75 4.38
CA ILE A 13 4.31 -2.96 3.71
C ILE A 13 3.00 -3.01 4.52
N ALA A 14 2.55 -4.20 4.94
CA ALA A 14 1.34 -4.33 5.75
C ALA A 14 1.41 -3.56 7.08
N ALA A 15 2.58 -3.49 7.71
CA ALA A 15 2.77 -2.67 8.91
C ALA A 15 2.68 -1.16 8.61
N GLU A 16 3.15 -0.74 7.44
CA GLU A 16 3.01 0.64 6.96
C GLU A 16 1.55 1.00 6.66
N GLU A 17 0.80 0.09 6.03
CA GLU A 17 -0.62 0.30 5.71
C GLU A 17 -1.51 0.51 6.94
N LEU A 18 -1.14 -0.07 8.09
CA LEU A 18 -1.81 0.25 9.36
C LEU A 18 -1.63 1.73 9.75
N GLY A 19 -0.47 2.31 9.45
CA GLY A 19 -0.21 3.73 9.61
C GLY A 19 -1.01 4.59 8.62
N HIS A 20 -1.15 4.15 7.37
CA HIS A 20 -2.03 4.82 6.40
C HIS A 20 -3.49 4.85 6.87
N MET A 21 -3.98 3.73 7.41
CA MET A 21 -5.32 3.65 7.99
C MET A 21 -5.51 4.64 9.15
N GLU A 22 -4.49 4.81 10.01
CA GLU A 22 -4.51 5.82 11.08
C GLU A 22 -4.58 7.25 10.49
N ILE A 23 -3.71 7.57 9.52
CA ILE A 23 -3.68 8.89 8.86
C ILE A 23 -5.05 9.24 8.28
N LEU A 24 -5.66 8.32 7.52
CA LEU A 24 -6.97 8.51 6.92
C LEU A 24 -8.06 8.66 7.98
N SER A 25 -8.06 7.80 9.02
CA SER A 25 -9.04 7.85 10.10
C SER A 25 -9.01 9.19 10.85
N VAL A 26 -7.81 9.71 11.13
CA VAL A 26 -7.62 11.03 11.75
C VAL A 26 -8.11 12.16 10.83
N ALA A 27 -7.83 12.08 9.53
CA ALA A 27 -8.30 13.06 8.56
C ALA A 27 -9.83 13.09 8.46
N ILE A 28 -10.48 11.92 8.36
CA ILE A 28 -11.94 11.78 8.33
C ILE A 28 -12.57 12.39 9.58
N ASN A 29 -12.01 12.10 10.75
CA ASN A 29 -12.50 12.66 12.02
C ASN A 29 -12.40 14.20 12.06
N LYS A 30 -11.28 14.76 11.60
CA LYS A 30 -11.08 16.21 11.53
C LYS A 30 -12.04 16.90 10.56
N LEU A 31 -12.50 16.20 9.53
CA LEU A 31 -13.50 16.68 8.57
C LEU A 31 -14.95 16.51 9.07
N GLY A 32 -15.15 16.01 10.30
CA GLY A 32 -16.46 15.81 10.92
C GLY A 32 -17.07 14.42 10.72
N GLY A 33 -16.33 13.48 10.12
CA GLY A 33 -16.70 12.08 10.02
C GLY A 33 -16.48 11.28 11.31
N GLN A 34 -16.97 10.05 11.33
CA GLN A 34 -16.79 9.15 12.47
C GLN A 34 -15.48 8.34 12.34
N LEU A 35 -14.72 8.28 13.44
CA LEU A 35 -13.43 7.61 13.51
C LEU A 35 -13.58 6.09 13.29
N LEU A 36 -12.67 5.49 12.52
CA LEU A 36 -12.60 4.04 12.26
C LEU A 36 -13.91 3.42 11.73
N THR A 37 -14.64 4.16 10.91
CA THR A 37 -15.78 3.59 10.19
C THR A 37 -15.25 2.79 9.01
N CYS A 38 -15.16 1.46 9.14
CA CYS A 38 -14.75 0.57 8.06
C CYS A 38 -15.88 0.39 7.03
N VAL A 39 -16.32 1.49 6.42
CA VAL A 39 -17.33 1.53 5.36
C VAL A 39 -16.80 2.34 4.19
N ASN A 40 -17.20 2.00 2.97
CA ASN A 40 -16.89 2.81 1.80
C ASN A 40 -17.79 4.08 1.73
N SER A 41 -17.59 4.91 0.71
CA SER A 41 -18.36 6.16 0.51
C SER A 41 -19.86 5.94 0.23
N GLU A 42 -20.28 4.72 -0.10
CA GLU A 42 -21.68 4.33 -0.32
C GLU A 42 -22.32 3.72 0.95
N GLY A 43 -21.56 3.60 2.04
CA GLY A 43 -22.02 3.00 3.30
C GLY A 43 -21.92 1.47 3.36
N THR A 44 -21.29 0.84 2.36
CA THR A 44 -21.04 -0.61 2.36
C THR A 44 -19.92 -0.96 3.34
N PRO A 45 -20.14 -1.83 4.33
CA PRO A 45 -19.10 -2.28 5.24
C PRO A 45 -17.97 -3.02 4.52
N TRP A 46 -16.75 -2.83 5.01
CA TRP A 46 -15.62 -3.65 4.61
C TRP A 46 -15.78 -5.06 5.20
N ASP A 47 -15.46 -6.07 4.40
CA ASP A 47 -15.43 -7.47 4.81
C ASP A 47 -14.32 -8.26 4.10
N ILE A 48 -14.25 -9.57 4.35
CA ILE A 48 -13.19 -10.44 3.80
C ILE A 48 -13.25 -10.60 2.28
N THR A 49 -14.35 -10.22 1.62
CA THR A 49 -14.47 -10.35 0.15
C THR A 49 -13.57 -9.37 -0.61
N PHE A 50 -13.07 -8.33 0.06
CA PHE A 50 -12.08 -7.40 -0.48
C PHE A 50 -10.64 -7.95 -0.46
N VAL A 51 -10.41 -9.12 0.14
CA VAL A 51 -9.09 -9.75 0.25
C VAL A 51 -9.02 -10.96 -0.69
N ASP A 52 -8.01 -10.98 -1.57
CA ASP A 52 -7.70 -12.19 -2.33
C ASP A 52 -7.13 -13.27 -1.40
N GLN A 53 -7.70 -14.47 -1.47
CA GLN A 53 -7.37 -15.57 -0.57
C GLN A 53 -6.43 -16.60 -1.21
N SER A 54 -5.77 -16.23 -2.32
CA SER A 54 -4.80 -17.12 -2.96
C SER A 54 -3.63 -17.42 -2.02
N VAL A 55 -3.16 -18.65 -2.11
CA VAL A 55 -1.98 -19.14 -1.38
C VAL A 55 -0.75 -19.26 -2.29
N ASP A 56 -0.92 -18.98 -3.58
CA ASP A 56 0.16 -18.93 -4.56
C ASP A 56 0.84 -17.56 -4.52
N SER A 57 2.14 -17.53 -4.26
CA SER A 57 2.88 -16.29 -4.05
C SER A 57 2.94 -15.40 -5.29
N ILE A 58 2.88 -15.98 -6.49
CA ILE A 58 2.89 -15.20 -7.74
C ILE A 58 1.55 -14.47 -7.89
N ASN A 59 0.44 -15.19 -7.71
CA ASN A 59 -0.90 -14.60 -7.76
C ASN A 59 -1.08 -13.53 -6.66
N MET A 60 -0.62 -13.80 -5.44
CA MET A 60 -0.66 -12.81 -4.35
C MET A 60 0.06 -11.50 -4.76
N LEU A 61 1.31 -11.60 -5.23
CA LEU A 61 2.08 -10.44 -5.65
C LEU A 61 1.44 -9.68 -6.83
N GLN A 62 0.80 -10.39 -7.77
CA GLN A 62 0.07 -9.77 -8.86
C GLN A 62 -1.13 -8.97 -8.35
N VAL A 63 -1.93 -9.56 -7.48
CA VAL A 63 -3.07 -8.88 -6.87
C VAL A 63 -2.64 -7.68 -6.03
N ASP A 64 -1.55 -7.80 -5.28
CA ASP A 64 -1.02 -6.69 -4.48
C ASP A 64 -0.59 -5.51 -5.39
N VAL A 65 0.09 -5.78 -6.51
CA VAL A 65 0.43 -4.74 -7.50
C VAL A 65 -0.82 -4.06 -8.08
N GLU A 66 -1.87 -4.83 -8.36
CA GLU A 66 -3.15 -4.28 -8.83
C GLU A 66 -3.88 -3.46 -7.76
N ALA A 67 -3.78 -3.88 -6.49
CA ALA A 67 -4.34 -3.16 -5.35
C ALA A 67 -3.66 -1.79 -5.18
N GLU A 68 -2.32 -1.74 -5.19
CA GLU A 68 -1.56 -0.48 -5.12
C GLU A 68 -1.90 0.46 -6.29
N THR A 69 -2.05 -0.11 -7.49
CA THR A 69 -2.43 0.66 -8.68
C THR A 69 -3.82 1.28 -8.53
N ARG A 70 -4.77 0.53 -7.96
CA ARG A 70 -6.13 1.02 -7.66
C ARG A 70 -6.11 2.10 -6.59
N ALA A 71 -5.38 1.90 -5.50
CA ALA A 71 -5.25 2.85 -4.39
C ALA A 71 -4.67 4.19 -4.89
N SER A 72 -3.54 4.15 -5.60
CA SER A 72 -2.92 5.32 -6.24
C SER A 72 -3.89 6.07 -7.16
N SER A 73 -4.65 5.34 -7.99
CA SER A 73 -5.67 5.95 -8.88
C SER A 73 -6.79 6.64 -8.10
N LEU A 74 -7.30 6.04 -7.02
CA LEU A 74 -8.33 6.64 -6.17
C LEU A 74 -7.80 7.89 -5.45
N TYR A 75 -6.58 7.86 -4.93
CA TYR A 75 -5.97 9.04 -4.33
C TYR A 75 -5.79 10.19 -5.31
N HIS A 76 -5.39 9.90 -6.56
CA HIS A 76 -5.36 10.92 -7.61
C HIS A 76 -6.74 11.54 -7.87
N GLN A 77 -7.81 10.73 -7.88
CA GLN A 77 -9.17 11.27 -7.98
C GLN A 77 -9.53 12.15 -6.78
N HIS A 78 -9.20 11.72 -5.56
CA HIS A 78 -9.45 12.52 -4.35
C HIS A 78 -8.67 13.83 -4.31
N LEU A 79 -7.45 13.86 -4.88
CA LEU A 79 -6.63 15.07 -4.98
C LEU A 79 -7.35 16.17 -5.79
N GLU A 80 -8.08 15.79 -6.83
CA GLU A 80 -8.88 16.70 -7.67
C GLU A 80 -10.19 17.15 -7.00
N MET A 81 -10.66 16.41 -5.99
CA MET A 81 -11.91 16.69 -5.27
C MET A 81 -11.74 17.69 -4.11
N THR A 82 -10.50 18.07 -3.78
CA THR A 82 -10.23 18.97 -2.65
C THR A 82 -9.37 20.16 -3.05
N SER A 83 -9.61 21.31 -2.40
CA SER A 83 -8.77 22.50 -2.50
C SER A 83 -7.95 22.76 -1.23
N ASP A 84 -8.15 21.97 -0.16
CA ASP A 84 -7.43 22.14 1.11
C ASP A 84 -5.93 21.76 0.94
N PRO A 85 -4.99 22.68 1.20
CA PRO A 85 -3.55 22.42 1.01
C PRO A 85 -3.00 21.29 1.91
N ASN A 86 -3.54 21.11 3.11
CA ASN A 86 -3.09 20.06 4.02
C ASN A 86 -3.60 18.69 3.55
N MET A 87 -4.84 18.61 3.05
CA MET A 87 -5.36 17.40 2.42
C MET A 87 -4.57 17.04 1.17
N LYS A 88 -4.24 18.02 0.33
CA LYS A 88 -3.38 17.79 -0.85
C LYS A 88 -2.01 17.26 -0.46
N ARG A 89 -1.38 17.81 0.58
CA ARG A 89 -0.08 17.31 1.08
C ARG A 89 -0.19 15.87 1.57
N MET A 90 -1.21 15.55 2.36
CA MET A 90 -1.44 14.19 2.86
C MET A 90 -1.72 13.18 1.72
N ILE A 91 -2.58 13.54 0.78
CA ILE A 91 -2.91 12.66 -0.36
C ILE A 91 -1.69 12.43 -1.25
N ASN A 92 -0.89 13.47 -1.53
CA ASN A 92 0.36 13.30 -2.29
C ASN A 92 1.39 12.42 -1.55
N PHE A 93 1.44 12.50 -0.21
CA PHE A 93 2.25 11.57 0.57
C PHE A 93 1.81 10.13 0.35
N LEU A 94 0.51 9.83 0.48
CA LEU A 94 -0.03 8.48 0.27
C LEU A 94 0.23 7.98 -1.15
N ILE A 95 0.00 8.81 -2.18
CA ILE A 95 0.35 8.46 -3.58
C ILE A 95 1.83 8.08 -3.70
N GLY A 96 2.73 8.85 -3.09
CA GLY A 96 4.16 8.55 -3.12
C GLY A 96 4.50 7.21 -2.48
N ARG A 97 3.76 6.80 -1.44
CA ARG A 97 3.93 5.49 -0.79
C ARG A 97 3.42 4.34 -1.67
N GLU A 98 2.23 4.46 -2.25
CA GLU A 98 1.68 3.40 -3.12
C GLU A 98 2.57 3.16 -4.34
N GLU A 99 3.19 4.22 -4.88
CA GLU A 99 4.15 4.09 -6.00
C GLU A 99 5.44 3.36 -5.58
N VAL A 100 5.91 3.55 -4.35
CA VAL A 100 7.04 2.79 -3.79
C VAL A 100 6.66 1.33 -3.60
N HIS A 101 5.51 1.06 -2.98
CA HIS A 101 5.02 -0.31 -2.75
C HIS A 101 4.82 -1.06 -4.06
N LYS A 102 4.10 -0.46 -5.02
CA LYS A 102 3.89 -1.01 -6.36
C LYS A 102 5.21 -1.38 -7.02
N ARG A 103 6.21 -0.50 -6.99
CA ARG A 103 7.53 -0.77 -7.58
C ARG A 103 8.23 -1.94 -6.91
N LEU A 104 8.22 -2.01 -5.57
CA LEU A 104 8.86 -3.09 -4.82
C LEU A 104 8.16 -4.43 -5.05
N LEU A 105 6.83 -4.45 -5.08
CA LEU A 105 6.03 -5.63 -5.38
C LEU A 105 6.24 -6.12 -6.82
N GLN A 106 6.33 -5.22 -7.80
CA GLN A 106 6.67 -5.57 -9.18
C GLN A 106 8.06 -6.22 -9.28
N LYS A 107 9.07 -5.66 -8.60
CA LYS A 107 10.40 -6.27 -8.53
C LYS A 107 10.37 -7.63 -7.84
N ALA A 108 9.64 -7.77 -6.73
CA ALA A 108 9.48 -9.03 -6.02
C ALA A 108 8.82 -10.09 -6.91
N LEU A 109 7.81 -9.70 -7.71
CA LEU A 109 7.16 -10.56 -8.69
C LEU A 109 8.14 -11.04 -9.76
N THR A 110 8.92 -10.12 -10.35
CA THR A 110 9.96 -10.46 -11.34
C THR A 110 10.99 -11.44 -10.76
N LEU A 111 11.51 -11.17 -9.56
CA LEU A 111 12.47 -12.08 -8.91
C LEU A 111 11.86 -13.43 -8.57
N THR A 112 10.58 -13.47 -8.19
CA THR A 112 9.87 -14.74 -7.90
C THR A 112 9.75 -15.60 -9.14
N TYR A 113 9.41 -15.01 -10.31
CA TYR A 113 9.42 -15.73 -11.59
C TYR A 113 10.81 -16.22 -11.99
N ALA A 114 11.83 -15.39 -11.79
CA ALA A 114 13.21 -15.69 -12.19
C ALA A 114 13.96 -16.59 -11.20
N THR A 115 13.33 -17.00 -10.08
CA THR A 115 14.00 -17.67 -8.96
C THR A 115 15.27 -16.92 -8.51
N GLY A 116 15.12 -15.60 -8.31
CA GLY A 116 16.21 -14.69 -7.97
C GLY A 116 16.99 -15.09 -6.71
N LEU A 117 18.20 -14.54 -6.60
CA LEU A 117 19.11 -14.82 -5.50
C LEU A 117 18.68 -14.11 -4.21
N PRO A 118 19.01 -14.67 -3.03
CA PRO A 118 18.74 -14.03 -1.75
C PRO A 118 19.21 -12.58 -1.63
N GLU A 119 20.35 -12.24 -2.24
CA GLU A 119 20.93 -10.90 -2.25
C GLU A 119 20.03 -9.91 -3.00
N GLU A 120 19.46 -10.32 -4.13
CA GLU A 120 18.54 -9.48 -4.93
C GLU A 120 17.25 -9.20 -4.16
N PHE A 121 16.75 -10.19 -3.40
CA PHE A 121 15.60 -9.97 -2.52
C PHE A 121 15.92 -9.08 -1.31
N ASN A 122 17.12 -9.17 -0.75
CA ASN A 122 17.55 -8.28 0.34
C ASN A 122 17.60 -6.81 -0.10
N GLU A 123 18.00 -6.54 -1.35
CA GLU A 123 17.98 -5.19 -1.89
C GLU A 123 16.57 -4.59 -1.88
N LEU A 124 15.50 -5.38 -2.06
CA LEU A 124 14.13 -4.87 -1.94
C LEU A 124 13.82 -4.37 -0.52
N ILE A 125 14.28 -5.10 0.50
CA ILE A 125 14.10 -4.72 1.90
C ILE A 125 14.91 -3.47 2.23
N TYR A 126 16.11 -3.34 1.65
CA TYR A 126 16.93 -2.15 1.78
C TYR A 126 16.28 -0.93 1.10
N GLU A 127 15.84 -1.07 -0.15
CA GLU A 127 15.12 -0.04 -0.90
C GLU A 127 13.87 0.44 -0.14
N TYR A 128 13.10 -0.49 0.43
CA TYR A 128 11.97 -0.15 1.30
C TYR A 128 12.40 0.74 2.47
N LYS A 129 13.42 0.34 3.24
CA LYS A 129 13.90 1.11 4.39
C LYS A 129 14.43 2.48 4.01
N MET A 130 15.13 2.58 2.88
CA MET A 130 15.64 3.87 2.39
C MET A 130 14.51 4.78 1.94
N SER A 131 13.42 4.23 1.38
CA SER A 131 12.27 5.03 0.96
C SER A 131 11.59 5.80 2.09
N LEU A 132 11.70 5.31 3.34
CA LEU A 132 11.14 5.96 4.53
C LEU A 132 11.98 7.14 5.02
N GLN A 133 13.24 7.24 4.60
CA GLN A 133 14.16 8.30 5.04
C GLN A 133 14.01 9.57 4.21
N ILE A 134 13.33 9.51 3.07
CA ILE A 134 13.15 10.62 2.12
C ILE A 134 11.77 11.29 2.35
N LEU A 135 11.48 11.64 3.60
CA LEU A 135 10.29 12.42 3.96
C LEU A 135 10.74 13.83 4.35
N GLU A 136 11.01 14.66 3.35
CA GLU A 136 11.14 16.13 3.49
C GLU A 136 9.79 16.82 3.26
#